data_AF-A0A9D6ZAT0-F1
#
_entry.id   AF-A0A9D6ZAT0-F1
#
_cell.length_a   1.000
_cell.length_b   1.000
_cell.length_c   1.000
_cell.angle_alpha   90.00
_cell.angle_beta   90.00
_cell.angle_gamma   90.00
#
_symmetry.space_group_name_H-M   'P 1'
#
loop_
_entity.id
_entity.type
_entity.pdbx_description
1 polymer ?
#
loop_
_entity_poly.entity_id
_entity_poly.type
_entity_poly.pdbx_seq_one_letter_code
_entity_poly.pdbx_strand_id
1 'polypeptide(L)'
;MKKIVINKSYGNFCVSHQAFLRLRELGQQDALTEVDLGAYWPEAAAPNEPRLNQCGKMIPRDDLKLAQVVEELGGAANGHGAELRVVTIPDDVRWIIGGVGGVEHVSEVHRTWA
;
A
#
# COMPACT_ATOMS: atom_id res chain seq x y z
N MET A 1 9.12 -16.64 -3.12
CA MET A 1 9.11 -15.71 -1.98
C MET A 1 8.03 -14.68 -2.25
N LYS A 2 7.07 -14.52 -1.35
CA LYS A 2 5.92 -13.62 -1.52
C LYS A 2 6.22 -12.30 -0.82
N LYS A 3 5.94 -11.18 -1.50
CA LYS A 3 6.10 -9.83 -0.97
C LYS A 3 4.75 -9.28 -0.52
N ILE A 4 4.71 -8.71 0.67
CA ILE A 4 3.52 -8.09 1.26
C ILE A 4 3.88 -6.68 1.68
N VAL A 5 3.09 -5.72 1.24
CA VAL A 5 3.22 -4.33 1.67
C VAL A 5 2.43 -4.13 2.96
N ILE A 6 3.06 -3.49 3.95
CA ILE A 6 2.45 -3.14 5.24
C ILE A 6 2.68 -1.66 5.54
N ASN A 7 1.82 -1.10 6.39
CA ASN A 7 1.95 0.24 6.95
C ASN A 7 2.63 0.18 8.34
N LYS A 8 3.60 1.06 8.59
CA LYS A 8 4.31 1.17 9.87
C LYS A 8 4.01 2.46 10.64
N SER A 9 3.06 3.25 10.17
CA SER A 9 2.64 4.50 10.79
C SER A 9 1.25 4.39 11.43
N TYR A 10 0.89 5.35 12.29
CA TYR A 10 -0.42 5.43 12.93
C TYR A 10 -1.57 5.79 11.97
N GLY A 11 -1.25 6.24 10.74
CA GLY A 11 -2.24 6.46 9.69
C GLY A 11 -2.80 5.16 9.12
N ASN A 12 -3.73 5.29 8.17
CA ASN A 12 -4.25 4.15 7.43
C ASN A 12 -3.33 3.79 6.26
N PHE A 13 -3.36 2.53 5.83
CA PHE A 13 -2.68 2.15 4.59
C PHE A 13 -3.24 2.94 3.39
N CYS A 14 -2.35 3.63 2.69
CA CYS A 14 -2.60 4.25 1.40
C CYS A 14 -1.26 4.50 0.70
N VAL A 15 -1.30 4.55 -0.62
CA VAL A 15 -0.15 4.96 -1.44
C VAL A 15 -0.28 6.44 -1.82
N SER A 16 0.86 7.07 -2.10
CA SER A 16 0.88 8.43 -2.61
C SER A 16 0.24 8.52 -4.00
N HIS A 17 -0.14 9.72 -4.42
CA HIS A 17 -0.61 9.96 -5.80
C HIS A 17 0.47 9.58 -6.82
N GLN A 18 1.74 9.87 -6.54
CA GLN A 18 2.86 9.48 -7.40
C GLN A 18 2.95 7.94 -7.56
N ALA A 19 2.86 7.18 -6.46
CA ALA A 19 2.82 5.72 -6.53
C ALA A 19 1.57 5.20 -7.23
N PHE A 20 0.43 5.86 -7.04
CA PHE A 20 -0.81 5.51 -7.71
C PHE A 20 -0.74 5.66 -9.23
N LEU A 21 -0.16 6.76 -9.72
CA LEU A 21 0.11 6.95 -11.15
C LEU A 21 1.05 5.87 -11.69
N ARG A 22 2.12 5.54 -10.96
CA ARG A 22 3.04 4.46 -11.34
C ARG A 22 2.34 3.11 -11.43
N LEU A 23 1.43 2.81 -10.51
CA LEU A 23 0.64 1.57 -10.53
C LEU A 23 -0.29 1.50 -11.74
N ARG A 24 -0.86 2.64 -12.16
CA ARG A 24 -1.67 2.73 -13.38
C ARG A 24 -0.85 2.52 -14.64
N GLU A 25 0.35 3.08 -14.72
CA GLU A 25 1.29 2.83 -15.82
C GLU A 25 1.65 1.34 -15.95
N LEU A 26 1.80 0.66 -14.81
CA LEU A 26 2.03 -0.79 -14.77
C LEU A 26 0.74 -1.61 -15.01
N GLY A 27 -0.41 -0.96 -15.21
CA GLY A 27 -1.70 -1.60 -15.46
C GLY A 27 -2.27 -2.36 -14.27
N GLN A 28 -2.08 -1.87 -13.05
CA GLN A 28 -2.73 -2.45 -11.86
C GLN A 28 -4.24 -2.17 -11.90
N GLN A 29 -5.07 -3.20 -11.78
CA GLN A 29 -6.51 -3.12 -12.11
C GLN A 29 -7.32 -2.25 -11.13
N ASP A 30 -7.09 -2.39 -9.83
CA ASP A 30 -7.77 -1.59 -8.81
C ASP A 30 -7.39 -0.11 -8.93
N ALA A 31 -6.13 0.18 -9.22
CA ALA A 31 -5.63 1.54 -9.45
C ALA A 31 -6.25 2.19 -10.68
N LEU A 32 -6.47 1.41 -11.76
CA LEU A 32 -7.16 1.87 -12.95
C LEU A 32 -8.65 2.11 -12.72
N THR A 33 -9.26 1.37 -11.80
CA THR A 33 -10.70 1.46 -11.49
C THR A 33 -11.03 2.56 -10.48
N GLU A 34 -10.14 2.79 -9.50
CA GLU A 34 -10.28 3.84 -8.51
C GLU A 34 -10.29 5.23 -9.16
N VAL A 35 -11.12 6.15 -8.68
CA VAL A 35 -11.19 7.51 -9.25
C VAL A 35 -9.96 8.32 -8.85
N ASP A 36 -9.26 8.91 -9.83
CA ASP A 36 -8.14 9.81 -9.59
C ASP A 36 -8.62 11.24 -9.38
N LEU A 37 -8.83 11.61 -8.12
CA LEU A 37 -9.19 12.98 -7.76
C LEU A 37 -8.00 13.96 -7.94
N GLY A 38 -6.77 13.47 -7.84
CA GLY A 38 -5.56 14.27 -8.01
C GLY A 38 -5.36 14.76 -9.45
N ALA A 39 -5.90 14.03 -10.43
CA ALA A 39 -5.89 14.45 -11.84
C ALA A 39 -6.60 15.80 -12.09
N TYR A 40 -7.62 16.14 -11.29
CA TYR A 40 -8.36 17.39 -11.44
C TYR A 40 -7.67 18.58 -10.76
N TRP A 41 -6.84 18.32 -9.74
CA TRP A 41 -6.09 19.34 -9.00
C TRP A 41 -4.67 18.86 -8.66
N PRO A 42 -3.72 18.87 -9.62
CA PRO A 42 -2.38 18.33 -9.44
C PRO A 42 -1.57 19.01 -8.34
N GLU A 43 -1.72 20.34 -8.21
CA GLU A 43 -1.06 21.15 -7.17
C GLU A 43 -1.55 20.79 -5.76
N ALA A 44 -2.78 20.28 -5.64
CA ALA A 44 -3.37 19.82 -4.40
C ALA A 44 -3.16 18.32 -4.16
N ALA A 45 -2.56 17.56 -5.08
CA ALA A 45 -2.23 16.14 -4.87
C ALA A 45 -0.88 15.94 -4.13
N ALA A 46 -0.31 17.01 -3.59
CA ALA A 46 0.98 17.00 -2.91
C ALA A 46 0.94 16.16 -1.61
N PRO A 47 2.11 15.67 -1.13
CA PRO A 47 2.19 14.76 0.02
C PRO A 47 1.52 15.26 1.31
N ASN A 48 1.43 16.58 1.45
CA ASN A 48 0.86 17.29 2.59
C ASN A 48 -0.67 17.46 2.51
N GLU A 49 -1.32 17.18 1.38
CA GLU A 49 -2.79 17.28 1.26
C GLU A 49 -3.46 15.97 1.69
N PRO A 50 -4.20 15.96 2.82
CA PRO A 50 -4.80 14.74 3.36
C PRO A 50 -5.83 14.09 2.44
N ARG A 51 -6.53 14.89 1.64
CA ARG A 51 -7.69 14.42 0.88
C ARG A 51 -7.32 13.70 -0.40
N LEU A 52 -6.26 14.16 -1.07
CA LEU A 52 -5.91 13.75 -2.42
C LEU A 52 -4.69 12.83 -2.50
N ASN A 53 -3.88 12.74 -1.44
CA ASN A 53 -2.69 11.87 -1.39
C ASN A 53 -2.96 10.57 -0.59
N GLN A 54 -4.07 9.89 -0.82
CA GLN A 54 -4.46 8.69 -0.07
C GLN A 54 -5.15 7.64 -0.96
N CYS A 55 -4.45 7.20 -2.00
CA CYS A 55 -4.98 6.31 -3.04
C CYS A 55 -4.69 4.83 -2.76
N GLY A 56 -5.23 3.94 -3.60
CA GLY A 56 -4.82 2.54 -3.70
C GLY A 56 -5.20 1.69 -2.49
N LYS A 57 -6.22 2.10 -1.73
CA LYS A 57 -6.67 1.41 -0.51
C LYS A 57 -7.21 0.00 -0.79
N MET A 58 -7.70 -0.22 -2.00
CA MET A 58 -8.30 -1.49 -2.43
C MET A 58 -7.27 -2.43 -3.08
N ILE A 59 -6.05 -1.97 -3.35
CA ILE A 59 -5.02 -2.77 -3.99
C ILE A 59 -4.63 -3.93 -3.04
N PRO A 60 -4.60 -5.19 -3.53
CA PRO A 60 -4.16 -6.32 -2.72
C PRO A 60 -2.77 -6.09 -2.13
N ARG A 61 -2.61 -6.44 -0.85
CA ARG A 61 -1.37 -6.16 -0.10
C ARG A 61 -0.19 -7.00 -0.61
N ASP A 62 -0.47 -8.11 -1.29
CA ASP A 62 0.49 -8.99 -1.96
C ASP A 62 0.58 -8.78 -3.48
N ASP A 63 0.02 -7.69 -4.01
CA ASP A 63 0.15 -7.35 -5.42
C ASP A 63 1.62 -7.07 -5.77
N LEU A 64 2.12 -7.75 -6.81
CA LEU A 64 3.52 -7.66 -7.23
C LEU A 64 3.89 -6.25 -7.72
N LYS A 65 2.95 -5.54 -8.38
CA LYS A 65 3.17 -4.18 -8.87
C LYS A 65 3.19 -3.22 -7.68
N LEU A 66 2.34 -3.43 -6.68
CA LEU A 66 2.38 -2.67 -5.43
C LEU A 66 3.74 -2.80 -4.74
N ALA A 67 4.23 -4.03 -4.55
CA ALA A 67 5.55 -4.27 -3.96
C ALA A 67 6.67 -3.62 -4.78
N GLN A 68 6.63 -3.76 -6.11
CA GLN A 68 7.59 -3.13 -7.01
C GLN A 68 7.62 -1.60 -6.85
N VAL A 69 6.45 -0.95 -6.84
CA VAL A 69 6.37 0.52 -6.75
C VAL A 69 6.85 1.03 -5.39
N VAL A 70 6.54 0.32 -4.30
CA VAL A 70 7.03 0.70 -2.96
C VAL A 70 8.54 0.54 -2.86
N GLU A 71 9.12 -0.49 -3.48
CA GLU A 71 10.58 -0.65 -3.54
C GLU A 71 11.24 0.39 -4.45
N GLU A 72 10.63 0.73 -5.58
CA GLU A 72 11.12 1.71 -6.56
C GLU A 72 11.13 3.14 -5.99
N LEU A 73 10.03 3.55 -5.35
CA LEU A 73 9.83 4.93 -4.89
C LEU A 73 10.23 5.14 -3.41
N GLY A 74 10.38 4.07 -2.64
CA GLY A 74 10.69 4.14 -1.22
C GLY A 74 9.71 5.05 -0.47
N GLY A 75 10.23 6.03 0.26
CA GLY A 75 9.41 6.99 1.02
C GLY A 75 8.47 7.83 0.16
N ALA A 76 8.74 8.02 -1.13
CA ALA A 76 7.83 8.73 -2.04
C ALA A 76 6.57 7.93 -2.37
N ALA A 77 6.54 6.62 -2.07
CA ALA A 77 5.33 5.81 -2.18
C ALA A 77 4.33 6.04 -1.05
N ASN A 78 4.75 6.70 0.04
CA ASN A 78 3.93 6.88 1.23
C ASN A 78 2.76 7.83 0.97
N GLY A 79 1.55 7.30 1.10
CA GLY A 79 0.35 8.14 1.18
C GLY A 79 0.33 8.96 2.48
N HIS A 80 -0.68 9.81 2.59
CA HIS A 80 -0.83 10.72 3.71
C HIS A 80 -0.86 9.97 5.06
N GLY A 81 0.13 10.25 5.91
CA GLY A 81 0.25 9.63 7.23
C GLY A 81 0.62 8.14 7.21
N ALA A 82 0.98 7.57 6.06
CA ALA A 82 1.42 6.18 5.93
C ALA A 82 2.95 6.07 5.94
N GLU A 83 3.47 4.92 6.37
CA GLU A 83 4.87 4.54 6.18
C GLU A 83 4.90 3.12 5.60
N LEU A 84 5.13 2.99 4.29
CA LEU A 84 5.02 1.71 3.60
C LEU A 84 6.32 0.93 3.68
N ARG A 85 6.21 -0.38 3.96
CA ARG A 85 7.33 -1.32 3.97
C ARG A 85 6.93 -2.60 3.26
N VAL A 86 7.89 -3.21 2.55
CA VAL A 86 7.73 -4.52 1.93
C VAL A 86 8.33 -5.59 2.83
N VAL A 87 7.53 -6.57 3.21
CA VAL A 87 7.93 -7.75 3.97
C VAL A 87 7.92 -8.96 3.05
N THR A 88 8.95 -9.79 3.12
CA THR A 88 9.03 -11.02 2.35
C THR A 88 8.72 -12.22 3.25
N ILE A 89 7.82 -13.08 2.79
CA ILE A 89 7.44 -14.32 3.46
C ILE A 89 7.60 -15.53 2.51
N PRO A 90 7.61 -16.78 3.01
CA PRO A 90 7.53 -17.97 2.16
C PRO A 90 6.25 -18.02 1.33
N ASP A 91 6.28 -18.65 0.15
CA ASP A 91 5.13 -18.68 -0.78
C ASP A 91 3.99 -19.59 -0.30
N ASP A 92 4.33 -20.62 0.48
CA ASP A 92 3.47 -21.71 0.93
C ASP A 92 2.80 -21.45 2.29
N VAL A 93 2.95 -20.23 2.82
CA VAL A 93 2.41 -19.82 4.10
C VAL A 93 1.15 -18.98 3.91
N ARG A 94 0.07 -19.36 4.62
CA ARG A 94 -1.11 -18.50 4.76
C ARG A 94 -0.79 -17.40 5.76
N TRP A 95 -1.17 -16.18 5.45
CA TRP A 95 -0.81 -15.00 6.25
C TRP A 95 -2.02 -14.13 6.55
N ILE A 96 -1.89 -13.32 7.59
CA ILE A 96 -2.79 -12.24 7.97
C ILE A 96 -1.96 -11.00 8.28
N ILE A 97 -2.56 -9.82 8.05
CA ILE A 97 -2.02 -8.57 8.58
C ILE A 97 -2.66 -8.34 9.95
N GLY A 98 -1.83 -8.27 10.97
CA GLY A 98 -2.20 -7.78 12.29
C GLY A 98 -1.65 -6.37 12.49
N GLY A 99 -2.17 -5.66 13.48
CA GLY A 99 -1.65 -4.34 13.81
C GLY A 99 -2.34 -3.74 15.03
N VAL A 100 -1.64 -2.85 15.72
CA VAL A 100 -2.19 -2.06 16.83
C VAL A 100 -1.97 -0.59 16.49
N GLY A 101 -3.05 0.18 16.42
CA GLY A 101 -2.99 1.62 16.14
C GLY A 101 -2.35 1.96 14.79
N GLY A 102 -2.64 1.22 13.72
CA GLY A 102 -2.13 1.50 12.36
C GLY A 102 -0.76 0.91 12.04
N VAL A 103 0.04 0.57 13.07
CA VAL A 103 1.34 -0.10 12.88
C VAL A 103 1.11 -1.59 12.64
N GLU A 104 1.25 -1.97 11.37
CA GLU A 104 0.99 -3.32 10.89
C GLU A 104 2.24 -4.23 11.03
N HIS A 105 1.96 -5.54 11.03
CA HIS A 105 2.91 -6.63 10.87
C HIS A 105 2.23 -7.79 10.14
N VAL A 106 3.01 -8.63 9.46
CA VAL A 106 2.53 -9.86 8.81
C VAL A 106 2.76 -11.02 9.76
N SER A 107 1.72 -11.83 9.99
CA SER A 107 1.79 -13.05 10.79
C SER A 107 1.27 -14.23 9.98
N GLU A 108 1.84 -15.41 10.21
CA GLU A 108 1.30 -16.67 9.69
C GLU A 108 -0.03 -17.03 10.37
N VAL A 109 -0.94 -17.64 9.60
CA VAL A 109 -2.19 -18.21 10.14
C VAL A 109 -1.92 -19.60 10.70
N HIS A 110 -1.73 -19.67 12.02
CA HIS A 110 -1.60 -20.94 12.73
C HIS A 110 -2.95 -21.61 12.98
N ARG A 111 -2.95 -22.94 13.04
CA ARG A 111 -4.11 -23.72 13.51
C ARG A 111 -4.09 -23.73 15.05
N THR A 112 -5.25 -23.52 15.65
CA THR A 112 -5.45 -23.64 17.09
C THR A 112 -6.34 -24.85 17.37
N TRP A 113 -6.03 -25.58 18.43
CA TRP A 113 -6.80 -26.73 18.92
C TRP A 113 -7.15 -26.49 20.40
N ALA A 114 -8.29 -27.02 20.84
CA ALA A 114 -8.77 -26.95 22.23
C ALA A 114 -8.51 -28.29 22.95
#